data_AF-A0AAD4HGZ5-F1
#
_entry.id   AF-A0AAD4HGZ5-F1
#
_cell.length_a   1.000
_cell.length_b   1.000
_cell.length_c   1.000
_cell.angle_alpha   90.00
_cell.angle_beta   90.00
_cell.angle_gamma   90.00
#
_symmetry.space_group_name_H-M   'P 1'
#
loop_
_entity.id
_entity.type
_entity.pdbx_description
1 polymer ?
#
loop_
_entity_poly.entity_id
_entity_poly.type
_entity_poly.pdbx_seq_one_letter_code
_entity_poly.pdbx_strand_id
1 'polypeptide(L)'
;REYRRSRAAMQRLGADSDTMSSYQALKAEDLTVSKEVTEENRHGQGSDRLAWFWRINSAEDSQKSEWMNEFYRVNWLKAKARYDRWSEELKLVQHEMCWTVWWFQKQESEWRARADESIKNGHRAYAEKQASMWAEFAAEGMKSFQGKWSMTS
;
A
#
# COMPACT_ATOMS: atom_id res chain seq x y z
N ARG A 1 30.15 17.21 -7.02
CA ARG A 1 31.42 17.56 -7.74
C ARG A 1 32.59 17.74 -6.76
N GLU A 2 32.35 18.34 -5.59
CA GLU A 2 33.35 18.56 -4.54
C GLU A 2 33.85 17.26 -3.88
N TYR A 3 32.96 16.36 -3.47
CA TYR A 3 33.37 15.06 -2.87
C TYR A 3 34.40 14.29 -3.72
N ARG A 4 34.16 14.20 -5.04
CA ARG A 4 35.08 13.50 -5.97
C ARG A 4 36.46 14.15 -6.01
N ARG A 5 36.55 15.48 -5.88
CA ARG A 5 37.82 16.22 -5.81
C ARG A 5 38.52 15.97 -4.48
N SER A 6 37.78 16.04 -3.37
CA SER A 6 38.33 15.79 -2.04
C SER A 6 38.88 14.37 -1.90
N ARG A 7 38.15 13.36 -2.40
CA ARG A 7 38.61 11.96 -2.42
C ARG A 7 39.87 11.76 -3.27
N ALA A 8 39.94 12.41 -4.44
CA ALA A 8 41.13 12.35 -5.28
C ALA A 8 42.34 13.01 -4.60
N ALA A 9 42.13 14.07 -3.82
CA ALA A 9 43.17 14.67 -2.99
C ALA A 9 43.63 13.73 -1.88
N MET A 10 42.71 13.06 -1.16
CA MET A 10 43.05 12.06 -0.14
C MET A 10 43.90 10.92 -0.70
N GLN A 11 43.55 10.43 -1.90
CA GLN A 11 44.36 9.41 -2.59
C GLN A 11 45.76 9.90 -2.93
N ARG A 12 45.90 11.15 -3.38
CA ARG A 12 47.21 11.75 -3.71
C ARG A 12 48.07 12.02 -2.48
N LEU A 13 47.44 12.29 -1.34
CA LEU A 13 48.11 12.52 -0.07
C LEU A 13 48.49 11.22 0.64
N GLY A 14 48.16 10.05 0.08
CA GLY A 14 48.52 8.76 0.65
C GLY A 14 47.69 8.37 1.88
N ALA A 15 46.40 8.72 1.90
CA ALA A 15 45.49 8.29 2.96
C ALA A 15 45.51 6.77 3.14
N ASP A 16 45.38 6.33 4.39
CA ASP A 16 45.45 4.92 4.77
C ASP A 16 44.29 4.10 4.19
N SER A 17 44.45 2.78 4.20
CA SER A 17 43.48 1.84 3.64
C SER A 17 42.12 1.89 4.35
N ASP A 18 42.07 2.18 5.65
CA ASP A 18 40.83 2.22 6.42
C ASP A 18 40.03 3.49 6.12
N THR A 19 40.72 4.64 6.00
CA THR A 19 40.11 5.89 5.51
C THR A 19 39.58 5.70 4.08
N MET A 20 40.34 5.04 3.21
CA MET A 20 39.92 4.79 1.82
C MET A 20 38.76 3.79 1.69
N SER A 21 38.65 2.84 2.63
CA SER A 21 37.53 1.89 2.74
C SER A 21 36.24 2.60 3.19
N SER A 22 36.37 3.54 4.12
CA SER A 22 35.27 4.37 4.60
C SER A 22 34.77 5.32 3.50
N TYR A 23 35.66 6.04 2.84
CA TYR A 23 35.33 7.01 1.77
C TYR A 23 35.32 6.37 0.37
N GLN A 24 34.29 5.56 0.09
CA GLN A 24 34.14 4.85 -1.18
C GLN A 24 33.94 5.81 -2.39
N ALA A 25 34.15 5.27 -3.59
CA ALA A 25 33.91 6.00 -4.82
C ALA A 25 32.41 6.18 -5.05
N LEU A 26 31.99 7.42 -5.30
CA LEU A 26 30.58 7.79 -5.39
C LEU A 26 30.04 7.49 -6.80
N LYS A 27 29.33 6.37 -6.92
CA LYS A 27 28.71 5.90 -8.16
C LYS A 27 27.39 6.64 -8.42
N ALA A 28 26.92 6.62 -9.66
CA ALA A 28 25.61 7.18 -10.00
C ALA A 28 24.47 6.41 -9.29
N GLU A 29 24.64 5.10 -9.10
CA GLU A 29 23.75 4.22 -8.35
C GLU A 29 23.59 4.66 -6.88
N ASP A 30 24.66 5.10 -6.23
CA ASP A 30 24.62 5.58 -4.83
C ASP A 30 23.83 6.90 -4.67
N LEU A 31 23.76 7.70 -5.74
CA LEU A 31 23.05 8.98 -5.78
C LEU A 31 21.59 8.83 -6.20
N THR A 32 21.17 7.64 -6.60
CA THR A 32 19.75 7.37 -6.66
C THR A 32 19.26 7.41 -5.23
N VAL A 33 18.63 8.53 -4.86
CA VAL A 33 17.95 8.70 -3.58
C VAL A 33 17.13 7.43 -3.39
N SER A 34 17.30 6.75 -2.25
CA SER A 34 16.42 5.62 -1.93
C SER A 34 15.01 6.15 -2.10
N LYS A 35 14.33 5.68 -3.15
CA LYS A 35 13.00 6.17 -3.53
C LYS A 35 11.98 5.94 -2.42
N GLU A 36 12.36 5.19 -1.38
CA GLU A 36 11.74 5.11 -0.06
C GLU A 36 11.51 6.47 0.62
N VAL A 37 12.38 7.46 0.37
CA VAL A 37 12.33 8.78 1.02
C VAL A 37 11.54 9.81 0.20
N THR A 38 11.50 9.68 -1.14
CA THR A 38 10.92 10.69 -2.04
C THR A 38 9.61 10.29 -2.70
N GLU A 39 9.31 9.00 -2.85
CA GLU A 39 8.05 8.53 -3.45
C GLU A 39 7.22 7.76 -2.41
N GLU A 40 6.31 8.48 -1.75
CA GLU A 40 5.42 7.98 -0.68
C GLU A 40 4.46 6.87 -1.15
N ASN A 41 4.22 6.72 -2.46
CA ASN A 41 3.10 5.94 -3.01
C ASN A 41 3.48 4.85 -4.03
N ARG A 42 4.74 4.38 -4.13
CA ARG A 42 5.12 3.38 -5.15
C ARG A 42 5.26 1.95 -4.61
N HIS A 43 4.54 1.03 -5.23
CA HIS A 43 4.71 -0.42 -5.04
C HIS A 43 6.07 -0.91 -5.57
N GLY A 44 6.71 -1.83 -4.83
CA GLY A 44 7.96 -2.49 -5.23
C GLY A 44 9.23 -1.87 -4.64
N GLN A 45 9.25 -1.58 -3.33
CA GLN A 45 10.46 -1.13 -2.63
C GLN A 45 11.32 -2.34 -2.27
N GLY A 46 12.43 -2.50 -2.99
CA GLY A 46 13.47 -3.48 -2.73
C GLY A 46 14.83 -2.83 -2.92
N SER A 47 15.27 -2.07 -1.92
CA SER A 47 16.69 -1.83 -1.69
C SER A 47 16.90 -1.54 -0.22
N ASP A 48 16.91 -2.62 0.56
CA ASP A 48 17.13 -2.72 2.01
C ASP A 48 18.50 -2.15 2.48
N ARG A 49 19.23 -1.48 1.59
CA ARG A 49 20.61 -1.06 1.80
C ARG A 49 20.77 0.41 1.47
N LEU A 50 20.74 1.25 2.51
CA LEU A 50 21.14 2.65 2.44
C LEU A 50 22.50 2.80 1.74
N ALA A 51 22.64 3.89 0.99
CA ALA A 51 23.89 4.25 0.34
C ALA A 51 25.03 4.28 1.37
N TRP A 52 26.22 3.84 0.97
CA TRP A 52 27.36 3.66 1.88
C TRP A 52 27.77 4.96 2.61
N PHE A 53 27.50 6.14 2.04
CA PHE A 53 27.84 7.41 2.68
C PHE A 53 26.99 7.73 3.92
N TRP A 54 25.81 7.14 4.06
CA TRP A 54 25.05 7.18 5.31
C TRP A 54 25.70 6.35 6.42
N ARG A 55 26.60 5.41 6.07
CA ARG A 55 27.31 4.51 6.99
C ARG A 55 28.73 4.97 7.39
N ILE A 56 29.29 6.00 6.76
CA ILE A 56 30.72 6.40 6.91
C ILE A 56 31.15 6.72 8.36
N ASN A 57 30.27 7.21 9.24
CA ASN A 57 30.66 7.61 10.61
C ASN A 57 30.06 6.70 11.70
N SER A 58 29.92 5.40 11.44
CA SER A 58 29.33 4.47 12.43
C SER A 58 30.29 4.05 13.56
N ALA A 59 31.53 4.54 13.59
CA ALA A 59 32.54 4.04 14.54
C ALA A 59 32.63 4.79 15.88
N GLU A 60 32.22 6.07 15.99
CA GLU A 60 32.45 6.81 17.27
C GLU A 60 31.48 7.98 17.59
N ASP A 61 30.51 8.31 16.72
CA ASP A 61 29.55 9.40 16.98
C ASP A 61 28.23 8.88 17.59
N SER A 62 28.07 9.02 18.92
CA SER A 62 26.84 8.60 19.63
C SER A 62 25.57 9.25 19.05
N GLN A 63 25.63 10.51 18.64
CA GLN A 63 24.49 11.25 18.06
C GLN A 63 24.07 10.74 16.68
N LYS A 64 25.00 10.21 15.87
CA LYS A 64 24.66 9.65 14.55
C LYS A 64 24.02 8.27 14.68
N SER A 65 24.41 7.49 15.69
CA SER A 65 23.74 6.23 16.04
C SER A 65 22.27 6.47 16.44
N GLU A 66 22.00 7.53 17.19
CA GLU A 66 20.64 7.92 17.60
C GLU A 66 19.80 8.36 16.40
N TRP A 67 20.35 9.18 15.50
CA TRP A 67 19.67 9.58 14.27
C TRP A 67 19.35 8.40 13.34
N MET A 68 20.30 7.47 13.17
CA MET A 68 20.07 6.25 12.38
C MET A 68 19.02 5.34 13.02
N ASN A 69 19.04 5.19 14.35
CA ASN A 69 18.01 4.44 15.07
C ASN A 69 16.63 5.08 14.89
N GLU A 70 16.53 6.41 14.98
CA GLU A 70 15.28 7.13 14.74
C GLU A 70 14.80 6.98 13.30
N PHE A 71 15.70 7.03 12.32
CA PHE A 71 15.38 6.78 10.92
C PHE A 71 14.78 5.39 10.70
N TYR A 72 15.41 4.34 11.25
CA TYR A 72 14.86 2.98 11.15
C TYR A 72 13.54 2.82 11.91
N ARG A 73 13.42 3.43 13.10
CA ARG A 73 12.18 3.43 13.89
C ARG A 73 11.02 4.04 13.11
N VAL A 74 11.23 5.21 12.51
CA VAL A 74 10.22 5.90 11.69
C VAL A 74 9.84 5.06 10.47
N ASN A 75 10.82 4.48 9.76
CA ASN A 75 10.52 3.65 8.60
C ASN A 75 9.75 2.37 8.96
N TRP A 76 10.12 1.72 10.07
CA TRP A 76 9.37 0.57 10.58
C TRP A 76 7.95 0.95 10.99
N LEU A 77 7.76 2.07 11.71
CA LEU A 77 6.43 2.55 12.09
C LEU A 77 5.56 2.85 10.86
N LYS A 78 6.13 3.46 9.82
CA LYS A 78 5.43 3.70 8.55
C LYS A 78 5.07 2.40 7.84
N ALA A 79 5.99 1.45 7.77
CA ALA A 79 5.73 0.14 7.16
C ALA A 79 4.64 -0.62 7.90
N LYS A 80 4.68 -0.63 9.23
CA LYS A 80 3.65 -1.20 10.08
C LYS A 80 2.29 -0.52 9.86
N ALA A 81 2.24 0.81 9.88
CA ALA A 81 1.01 1.56 9.65
C ALA A 81 0.38 1.27 8.27
N ARG A 82 1.21 1.05 7.23
CA ARG A 82 0.71 0.61 5.92
C ARG A 82 0.16 -0.80 5.96
N TYR A 83 0.86 -1.72 6.60
CA TYR A 83 0.41 -3.10 6.76
C TYR A 83 -0.93 -3.16 7.51
N ASP A 84 -1.03 -2.45 8.63
CA ASP A 84 -2.24 -2.38 9.45
C ASP A 84 -3.41 -1.82 8.63
N ARG A 85 -3.20 -0.70 7.91
CA ARG A 85 -4.20 -0.10 7.01
C ARG A 85 -4.64 -1.07 5.92
N TRP A 86 -3.71 -1.73 5.24
CA TRP A 86 -4.03 -2.70 4.18
C TRP A 86 -4.85 -3.87 4.72
N SER A 87 -4.53 -4.34 5.92
CA SER A 87 -5.31 -5.37 6.62
C SER A 87 -6.72 -4.89 6.96
N GLU A 88 -6.89 -3.63 7.38
CA GLU A 88 -8.20 -3.03 7.64
C GLU A 88 -9.01 -2.86 6.34
N GLU A 89 -8.42 -2.27 5.31
CA GLU A 89 -9.04 -2.05 4.00
C GLU A 89 -9.49 -3.37 3.37
N LEU A 90 -8.67 -4.42 3.46
CA LEU A 90 -9.05 -5.75 2.96
C LEU A 90 -10.33 -6.26 3.63
N LYS A 91 -10.42 -6.16 4.96
CA LYS A 91 -11.61 -6.58 5.71
C LYS A 91 -12.84 -5.73 5.34
N LEU A 92 -12.66 -4.42 5.22
CA LEU A 92 -13.73 -3.51 4.81
C LEU A 92 -14.28 -3.85 3.43
N VAL A 93 -13.39 -4.03 2.44
CA VAL A 93 -13.78 -4.41 1.07
C VAL A 93 -14.53 -5.74 1.04
N GLN A 94 -14.12 -6.71 1.86
CA GLN A 94 -14.84 -7.98 2.00
C GLN A 94 -16.27 -7.77 2.51
N HIS A 95 -16.45 -6.95 3.55
CA HIS A 95 -17.78 -6.63 4.08
C HIS A 95 -18.63 -5.81 3.10
N GLU A 96 -18.03 -4.85 2.39
CA GLU A 96 -18.71 -4.07 1.37
C GLU A 96 -19.26 -4.95 0.25
N MET A 97 -18.50 -5.97 -0.19
CA MET A 97 -18.98 -6.97 -1.16
C MET A 97 -20.24 -7.70 -0.65
N CYS A 98 -20.24 -8.14 0.61
CA CYS A 98 -21.39 -8.79 1.23
C CYS A 98 -22.61 -7.87 1.29
N TRP A 99 -22.41 -6.67 1.84
CA TRP A 99 -23.47 -5.69 2.03
C TRP A 99 -24.07 -5.24 0.70
N THR A 100 -23.25 -5.13 -0.34
CA THR A 100 -23.73 -4.83 -1.70
C THR A 100 -24.72 -5.89 -2.18
N VAL A 101 -24.41 -7.18 -2.03
CA VAL A 101 -25.32 -8.27 -2.42
C VAL A 101 -26.58 -8.27 -1.57
N TRP A 102 -26.47 -8.11 -0.24
CA TRP A 102 -27.64 -8.00 0.64
C TRP A 102 -28.53 -6.82 0.30
N TRP A 103 -27.94 -5.70 -0.10
CA TRP A 103 -28.69 -4.53 -0.55
C TRP A 103 -29.46 -4.82 -1.84
N PHE A 104 -28.86 -5.50 -2.82
CA PHE A 104 -29.58 -5.95 -4.03
C PHE A 104 -30.74 -6.88 -3.71
N GLN A 105 -30.55 -7.87 -2.82
CA GLN A 105 -31.62 -8.77 -2.37
C GLN A 105 -32.75 -8.03 -1.65
N LYS A 106 -32.40 -7.03 -0.84
CA LYS A 106 -33.38 -6.15 -0.21
C LYS A 106 -34.16 -5.36 -1.25
N GLN A 107 -33.48 -4.78 -2.25
CA GLN A 107 -34.15 -4.06 -3.34
C GLN A 107 -35.07 -4.97 -4.15
N GLU A 108 -34.64 -6.18 -4.49
CA GLU A 108 -35.51 -7.19 -5.12
C GLU A 108 -36.79 -7.39 -4.31
N SER A 109 -36.65 -7.63 -3.00
CA SER A 109 -37.78 -7.87 -2.09
C SER A 109 -38.73 -6.68 -2.03
N GLU A 110 -38.20 -5.46 -1.95
CA GLU A 110 -38.98 -4.23 -1.97
C GLU A 110 -39.77 -4.06 -3.29
N TRP A 111 -39.16 -4.38 -4.44
CA TRP A 111 -39.83 -4.30 -5.73
C TRP A 111 -40.88 -5.41 -5.91
N ARG A 112 -40.65 -6.61 -5.38
CA ARG A 112 -41.66 -7.69 -5.35
C ARG A 112 -42.88 -7.27 -4.52
N ALA A 113 -42.67 -6.71 -3.33
CA ALA A 113 -43.76 -6.21 -2.49
C ALA A 113 -44.60 -5.14 -3.22
N ARG A 114 -43.95 -4.20 -3.92
CA ARG A 114 -44.63 -3.20 -4.74
C ARG A 114 -45.44 -3.79 -5.89
N ALA A 115 -44.97 -4.90 -6.47
CA ALA A 115 -45.72 -5.60 -7.51
C ALA A 115 -47.00 -6.23 -6.94
N ASP A 116 -46.91 -6.85 -5.77
CA ASP A 116 -48.02 -7.51 -5.08
C ASP A 116 -49.09 -6.50 -4.62
N GLU A 117 -48.66 -5.31 -4.17
CA GLU A 117 -49.57 -4.22 -3.77
C GLU A 117 -50.22 -3.49 -4.97
N SER A 118 -49.77 -3.75 -6.20
CA SER A 118 -50.19 -2.98 -7.36
C SER A 118 -51.49 -3.48 -7.97
N ILE A 119 -52.50 -2.60 -8.01
CA ILE A 119 -53.80 -2.88 -8.64
C ILE A 119 -53.71 -2.76 -10.18
N LYS A 120 -52.81 -1.91 -10.70
CA LYS A 120 -52.68 -1.66 -12.14
C LYS A 120 -51.68 -2.62 -12.78
N ASN A 121 -52.12 -3.38 -13.77
CA ASN A 121 -51.28 -4.35 -14.50
C ASN A 121 -49.96 -3.76 -15.02
N GLY A 122 -49.96 -2.52 -15.53
CA GLY A 122 -48.74 -1.87 -16.03
C GLY A 122 -47.72 -1.55 -14.93
N HIS A 123 -48.19 -1.12 -13.76
CA HIS A 123 -47.32 -0.85 -12.61
C HIS A 123 -46.77 -2.16 -12.04
N ARG A 124 -47.60 -3.20 -11.95
CA ARG A 124 -47.19 -4.55 -11.57
C ARG A 124 -46.09 -5.08 -12.49
N ALA A 125 -46.32 -5.06 -13.80
CA ALA A 125 -45.34 -5.55 -14.78
C ALA A 125 -44.01 -4.78 -14.70
N TYR A 126 -44.05 -3.46 -14.47
CA TYR A 126 -42.84 -2.68 -14.27
C TYR A 126 -42.10 -3.06 -12.98
N ALA A 127 -42.82 -3.22 -11.87
CA ALA A 127 -42.24 -3.61 -10.59
C ALA A 127 -41.63 -5.03 -10.64
N GLU A 128 -42.29 -5.98 -11.30
CA GLU A 128 -41.76 -7.32 -11.56
C GLU A 128 -40.48 -7.27 -12.39
N LYS A 129 -40.42 -6.41 -13.42
CA LYS A 129 -39.20 -6.18 -14.20
C LYS A 129 -38.06 -5.64 -13.33
N GLN A 130 -38.34 -4.69 -12.45
CA GLN A 130 -37.33 -4.15 -11.53
C GLN A 130 -36.84 -5.22 -10.55
N ALA A 131 -37.74 -6.01 -9.97
CA ALA A 131 -37.38 -7.13 -9.11
C ALA A 131 -36.45 -8.12 -9.81
N SER A 132 -36.75 -8.49 -11.06
CA SER A 132 -35.90 -9.38 -11.87
C SER A 132 -34.50 -8.80 -12.08
N MET A 133 -34.39 -7.51 -12.41
CA MET A 133 -33.10 -6.84 -12.59
C MET A 133 -32.26 -6.85 -11.30
N TRP A 134 -32.87 -6.57 -10.15
CA TRP A 134 -32.15 -6.63 -8.86
C TRP A 134 -31.74 -8.05 -8.48
N ALA A 135 -32.57 -9.05 -8.79
CA ALA A 135 -32.24 -10.45 -8.61
C ALA A 135 -31.01 -10.86 -9.46
N GLU A 136 -30.92 -10.39 -10.70
CA GLU A 136 -29.78 -10.62 -11.59
C GLU A 136 -28.50 -10.00 -11.00
N PHE A 137 -28.54 -8.75 -10.51
CA PHE A 137 -27.40 -8.11 -9.85
C PHE A 137 -26.95 -8.86 -8.58
N ALA A 138 -27.91 -9.34 -7.77
CA ALA A 138 -27.59 -10.14 -6.60
C ALA A 138 -26.88 -11.45 -6.98
N ALA A 139 -27.38 -12.14 -8.02
CA ALA A 139 -26.80 -13.38 -8.51
C ALA A 139 -25.39 -13.17 -9.11
N GLU A 140 -25.21 -12.13 -9.91
CA GLU A 140 -23.92 -11.79 -10.50
C GLU A 140 -22.90 -11.36 -9.44
N GLY A 141 -23.32 -10.55 -8.45
CA GLY A 141 -22.49 -10.15 -7.32
C GLY A 141 -22.05 -11.36 -6.50
N MET A 142 -22.98 -12.25 -6.14
CA MET A 142 -22.68 -13.47 -5.39
C MET A 142 -21.67 -14.37 -6.11
N LYS A 143 -21.84 -14.54 -7.43
CA LYS A 143 -20.91 -15.31 -8.28
C LYS A 143 -19.54 -14.63 -8.37
N SER A 144 -19.51 -13.32 -8.59
CA SER A 144 -18.27 -12.55 -8.81
C SER A 144 -17.42 -12.40 -7.54
N PHE A 145 -18.08 -12.40 -6.38
CA PHE A 145 -17.44 -12.29 -5.07
C PHE A 145 -17.14 -13.65 -4.42
N GLN A 146 -17.59 -14.76 -4.99
CA GLN A 146 -17.36 -16.10 -4.43
C GLN A 146 -15.87 -16.33 -4.11
N GLY A 147 -15.60 -16.72 -2.86
CA GLY A 147 -14.24 -16.97 -2.37
C GLY A 147 -13.39 -15.71 -2.10
N LYS A 148 -13.92 -14.50 -2.32
CA LYS A 148 -13.23 -13.23 -2.06
C LYS A 148 -13.66 -12.55 -0.76
N TRP A 149 -14.85 -12.86 -0.25
CA TRP A 149 -15.32 -12.43 1.06
C TRP A 149 -15.34 -13.61 2.04
N SER A 150 -14.86 -13.39 3.26
CA SER A 150 -14.98 -14.38 4.34
C SER A 150 -16.38 -14.29 4.94
N MET A 151 -17.21 -15.31 4.71
CA MET A 151 -18.30 -15.63 5.65
C MET A 151 -17.62 -16.10 6.94
N THR A 152 -17.28 -15.17 7.84
CA THR A 152 -16.98 -15.54 9.22
C THR A 152 -18.22 -16.22 9.78
N SER A 153 -18.12 -17.55 9.93
CA SER A 153 -18.97 -18.37 10.80
C SER A 153 -18.72 -18.02 12.26
#